data_AF-A0A923VLV0-F1
#
_entry.id   AF-A0A923VLV0-F1
#
_cell.length_a   1.000
_cell.length_b   1.000
_cell.length_c   1.000
_cell.angle_alpha   90.00
_cell.angle_beta   90.00
_cell.angle_gamma   90.00
#
_symmetry.space_group_name_H-M   'P 1'
#
loop_
_entity.id
_entity.type
_entity.pdbx_description
1 polymer ?
#
loop_
_entity_poly.entity_id
_entity_poly.type
_entity_poly.pdbx_seq_one_letter_code
_entity_poly.pdbx_strand_id
1 'polypeptide(L)'
;ESKNKYLWTEAQHQENRRAVLRIDKKISSQPCHSVRKYDSIDFKHPADGQIIKAPIYFDFDKPKIRIDGIEYLKALAPKLAKLDSFLVIVEFHTDCRSSDAINMNLSQRRADTIVNCIKKYAGKTLMIEGRGMGEQCVVNECNCEGSLKINNTHYLPDTVNGTVIYHGGLDPVKDFAIVSGDVLVPCSEMEHQRNRMTVIRLVKRKF
;
A
#
# COMPACT_ATOMS: atom_id res chain seq x y z
N GLU A 1 42.29 -13.67 -7.32
CA GLU A 1 41.87 -14.05 -8.70
C GLU A 1 41.01 -15.31 -8.55
N SER A 2 39.85 -15.53 -9.17
CA SER A 2 39.20 -14.98 -10.36
C SER A 2 37.70 -15.24 -10.25
N LYS A 3 36.93 -14.23 -10.67
CA LYS A 3 35.47 -14.20 -10.82
C LYS A 3 34.98 -15.41 -11.62
N ASN A 4 33.92 -16.09 -11.17
CA ASN A 4 33.05 -16.81 -12.09
C ASN A 4 31.72 -16.06 -12.23
N LYS A 5 31.62 -15.41 -13.39
CA LYS A 5 30.58 -14.51 -13.88
C LYS A 5 29.47 -15.38 -14.46
N TYR A 6 28.27 -15.35 -13.90
CA TYR A 6 27.08 -15.77 -14.64
C TYR A 6 26.69 -14.61 -15.56
N LEU A 7 27.17 -14.67 -16.80
CA LEU A 7 26.80 -13.75 -17.87
C LEU A 7 25.45 -14.21 -18.43
N TRP A 8 24.45 -13.35 -18.32
CA TRP A 8 23.17 -13.53 -18.97
C TRP A 8 23.36 -13.54 -20.49
N THR A 9 22.57 -14.35 -21.19
CA THR A 9 22.64 -14.42 -22.65
C THR A 9 22.03 -13.17 -23.28
N GLU A 10 22.53 -12.77 -24.46
CA GLU A 10 22.02 -11.61 -25.19
C GLU A 10 20.51 -11.71 -25.48
N ALA A 11 19.97 -12.94 -25.59
CA ALA A 11 18.55 -13.22 -25.73
C ALA A 11 17.74 -12.85 -24.47
N GLN A 12 18.23 -13.21 -23.28
CA GLN A 12 17.60 -12.82 -22.00
C GLN A 12 17.68 -11.32 -21.76
N HIS A 13 18.79 -10.69 -22.16
CA HIS A 13 18.88 -9.23 -22.17
C HIS A 13 17.92 -8.59 -23.17
N GLN A 14 17.65 -9.20 -24.34
CA GLN A 14 16.68 -8.70 -25.32
C GLN A 14 15.22 -8.87 -24.86
N GLU A 15 14.86 -9.97 -24.20
CA GLU A 15 13.53 -10.15 -23.60
C GLU A 15 13.25 -9.13 -22.50
N ASN A 16 14.20 -8.91 -21.59
CA ASN A 16 14.08 -7.90 -20.53
C ASN A 16 14.08 -6.47 -21.09
N ARG A 17 14.89 -6.16 -22.13
CA ARG A 17 14.84 -4.85 -22.81
C ARG A 17 13.50 -4.62 -23.53
N ARG A 18 12.86 -5.67 -24.06
CA ARG A 18 11.52 -5.57 -24.67
C ARG A 18 10.41 -5.34 -23.65
N ALA A 19 10.56 -5.82 -22.41
CA ALA A 19 9.62 -5.57 -21.33
C ALA A 19 9.73 -4.14 -20.77
N VAL A 20 10.96 -3.61 -20.64
CA VAL A 20 11.20 -2.27 -20.05
C VAL A 20 10.90 -1.13 -21.04
N LEU A 21 11.11 -1.32 -22.35
CA LEU A 21 10.92 -0.26 -23.36
C LEU A 21 9.45 -0.01 -23.79
N ARG A 22 8.45 -0.55 -23.08
CA ARG A 22 7.03 -0.38 -23.41
C ARG A 22 6.14 0.05 -22.24
N ILE A 23 6.68 0.78 -21.26
CA ILE A 23 5.86 1.51 -20.27
C ILE A 23 6.04 3.03 -20.43
N ASP A 24 6.23 3.51 -21.67
CA ASP A 24 5.89 4.89 -22.02
C ASP A 24 4.44 4.94 -22.54
N LYS A 25 3.46 4.77 -21.64
CA LYS A 25 2.18 5.50 -21.68
C LYS A 25 1.21 5.07 -20.59
N LYS A 26 0.78 6.10 -19.87
CA LYS A 26 -0.36 6.14 -18.95
C LYS A 26 -0.19 5.28 -17.70
N ILE A 27 0.62 5.79 -16.77
CA ILE A 27 0.15 5.94 -15.39
C ILE A 27 -1.30 6.41 -15.50
N SER A 28 -2.23 5.52 -15.16
CA SER A 28 -3.65 5.84 -15.15
C SER A 28 -3.79 7.18 -14.43
N SER A 29 -4.36 8.15 -15.13
CA SER A 29 -4.49 9.54 -14.69
C SER A 29 -5.52 9.72 -13.57
N GLN A 30 -5.76 8.70 -12.75
CA GLN A 30 -6.36 8.84 -11.45
C GLN A 30 -5.22 8.95 -10.43
N PRO A 31 -5.04 10.14 -9.82
CA PRO A 31 -3.94 10.33 -8.91
C PRO A 31 -4.29 9.60 -7.61
N CYS A 32 -3.92 8.32 -7.52
CA CYS A 32 -3.71 7.66 -6.24
C CYS A 32 -2.43 8.26 -5.62
N HIS A 33 -2.53 9.54 -5.31
CA HIS A 33 -1.46 10.52 -5.10
C HIS A 33 -0.25 9.94 -4.41
N SER A 34 0.92 10.04 -5.05
CA SER A 34 2.26 10.17 -4.45
C SER A 34 2.33 9.93 -2.93
N VAL A 35 2.09 8.69 -2.48
CA VAL A 35 2.09 8.35 -1.06
C VAL A 35 3.54 8.12 -0.63
N ARG A 36 4.40 9.14 -0.78
CA ARG A 36 5.82 9.05 -0.46
C ARG A 36 6.19 9.61 0.91
N LYS A 37 5.23 10.23 1.62
CA LYS A 37 5.45 10.69 3.00
C LYS A 37 4.22 10.40 3.85
N TYR A 38 4.33 9.36 4.66
CA TYR A 38 3.42 9.13 5.77
C TYR A 38 3.88 10.06 6.89
N ASP A 39 3.42 11.31 6.85
CA ASP A 39 3.83 12.31 7.84
C ASP A 39 3.34 11.92 9.24
N SER A 40 4.06 12.40 10.26
CA SER A 40 3.63 12.30 11.65
C SER A 40 2.21 12.88 11.79
N ILE A 41 1.33 12.14 12.47
CA ILE A 41 -0.08 12.52 12.52
C ILE A 41 -0.26 13.70 13.49
N ASP A 42 -0.44 14.91 12.96
CA ASP A 42 -0.88 16.06 13.76
C ASP A 42 -2.42 16.05 13.93
N PHE A 43 -2.89 15.52 15.06
CA PHE A 43 -4.30 15.57 15.44
C PHE A 43 -4.74 16.91 16.06
N LYS A 44 -3.80 17.81 16.41
CA LYS A 44 -4.13 19.12 16.98
C LYS A 44 -4.52 20.10 15.88
N HIS A 45 -3.78 20.09 14.77
CA HIS A 45 -4.03 20.97 13.63
C HIS A 45 -3.99 20.20 12.30
N PRO A 46 -4.92 19.25 12.07
CA PRO A 46 -4.93 18.48 10.83
C PRO A 46 -5.19 19.37 9.62
N ALA A 47 -4.45 19.13 8.54
CA ALA A 47 -4.66 19.78 7.26
C ALA A 47 -5.85 19.15 6.51
N ASP A 48 -6.50 19.92 5.64
CA ASP A 48 -7.44 19.35 4.67
C ASP A 48 -6.68 18.41 3.71
N GLY A 49 -7.22 17.21 3.50
CA GLY A 49 -6.59 16.17 2.71
C GLY A 49 -5.48 15.39 3.43
N GLN A 50 -5.24 15.61 4.73
CA GLN A 50 -4.23 14.86 5.48
C GLN A 50 -4.47 13.35 5.41
N ILE A 51 -3.40 12.60 5.15
CA ILE A 51 -3.40 11.15 4.97
C ILE A 51 -2.70 10.49 6.15
N ILE A 52 -3.32 9.46 6.71
CA ILE A 52 -2.79 8.64 7.78
C ILE A 52 -2.71 7.19 7.28
N LYS A 53 -1.53 6.57 7.33
CA LYS A 53 -1.41 5.12 7.14
C LYS A 53 -1.70 4.42 8.45
N ALA A 54 -2.67 3.52 8.41
CA ALA A 54 -3.04 2.72 9.56
C ALA A 54 -2.53 1.27 9.34
N PRO A 55 -1.65 0.74 10.21
CA PRO A 55 -1.18 -0.64 10.13
C PRO A 55 -2.27 -1.60 10.62
N ILE A 56 -3.35 -1.72 9.85
CA ILE A 56 -4.51 -2.55 10.17
C ILE A 56 -4.46 -3.78 9.29
N TYR A 57 -4.17 -4.91 9.92
CA TYR A 57 -4.08 -6.20 9.26
C TYR A 57 -5.33 -7.05 9.53
N PHE A 58 -5.71 -7.84 8.55
CA PHE A 58 -6.79 -8.82 8.65
C PHE A 58 -6.20 -10.22 8.75
N ASP A 59 -6.93 -11.12 9.42
CA ASP A 59 -6.58 -12.53 9.41
C ASP A 59 -6.68 -13.09 7.99
N PHE A 60 -5.77 -14.01 7.65
CA PHE A 60 -5.77 -14.71 6.37
C PHE A 60 -7.13 -15.40 6.19
N ASP A 61 -7.78 -15.12 5.05
CA ASP A 61 -9.10 -15.65 4.67
C ASP A 61 -10.29 -15.24 5.57
N LYS A 62 -10.14 -14.25 6.46
CA LYS A 62 -11.25 -13.78 7.30
C LYS A 62 -11.49 -12.28 7.15
N PRO A 63 -12.76 -11.83 7.19
CA PRO A 63 -13.09 -10.40 7.24
C PRO A 63 -12.80 -9.77 8.63
N LYS A 64 -12.14 -10.51 9.53
CA LYS A 64 -11.91 -10.07 10.91
C LYS A 64 -10.59 -9.30 11.02
N ILE A 65 -10.66 -8.13 11.64
CA ILE A 65 -9.48 -7.33 12.01
C ILE A 65 -8.71 -8.10 13.09
N ARG A 66 -7.39 -8.21 12.93
CA ARG A 66 -6.49 -8.81 13.93
C ARG A 66 -6.49 -7.99 15.23
N ILE A 67 -6.06 -8.62 16.32
CA ILE A 67 -6.12 -8.00 17.65
C ILE A 67 -5.23 -6.74 17.75
N ASP A 68 -4.05 -6.76 17.13
CA ASP A 68 -3.14 -5.62 16.98
C ASP A 68 -3.82 -4.43 16.27
N GLY A 69 -4.53 -4.70 15.18
CA GLY A 69 -5.32 -3.71 14.46
C GLY A 69 -6.48 -3.16 15.29
N ILE A 70 -7.14 -3.99 16.10
CA ILE A 70 -8.21 -3.55 17.02
C ILE A 70 -7.64 -2.62 18.09
N GLU A 71 -6.48 -2.94 18.68
CA GLU A 71 -5.83 -2.09 19.69
C GLU A 71 -5.40 -0.74 19.12
N TYR A 72 -4.83 -0.74 17.91
CA TYR A 72 -4.52 0.49 17.19
C TYR A 72 -5.77 1.35 16.97
N LEU A 73 -6.86 0.75 16.48
CA LEU A 73 -8.13 1.44 16.23
C LEU A 73 -8.78 1.98 17.52
N LYS A 74 -8.70 1.22 18.63
CA LYS A 74 -9.17 1.68 19.94
C LYS A 74 -8.43 2.95 20.40
N ALA A 75 -7.13 3.03 20.18
CA ALA A 75 -6.33 4.21 20.53
C ALA A 75 -6.55 5.40 19.58
N LEU A 76 -6.87 5.11 18.31
CA LEU A 76 -7.08 6.11 17.27
C LEU A 76 -8.48 6.73 17.29
N ALA A 77 -9.52 5.94 17.52
CA ALA A 77 -10.92 6.37 17.38
C ALA A 77 -11.28 7.59 18.23
N PRO A 78 -10.88 7.70 19.52
CA PRO A 78 -11.15 8.90 20.32
C PRO A 78 -10.44 10.15 19.81
N LYS A 79 -9.31 10.00 19.10
CA LYS A 79 -8.59 11.14 18.49
C LYS A 79 -9.33 11.64 17.25
N LEU A 80 -9.74 10.72 16.38
CA LEU A 80 -10.56 11.02 15.20
C LEU A 80 -11.89 11.67 15.59
N ALA A 81 -12.50 11.19 16.67
CA ALA A 81 -13.74 11.75 17.19
C ALA A 81 -13.61 13.25 17.43
N LYS A 82 -12.50 13.75 17.99
CA LYS A 82 -12.30 15.18 18.29
C LYS A 82 -12.28 16.10 17.06
N LEU A 83 -12.28 15.56 15.84
CA LEU A 83 -12.20 16.30 14.59
C LEU A 83 -13.59 16.61 13.99
N ASP A 84 -14.44 17.34 14.72
CA ASP A 84 -15.86 17.56 14.34
C ASP A 84 -16.06 18.32 13.02
N SER A 85 -15.06 19.08 12.58
CA SER A 85 -15.05 19.81 11.30
C SER A 85 -14.57 18.97 10.11
N PHE A 86 -14.29 17.69 10.30
CA PHE A 86 -13.76 16.80 9.26
C PHE A 86 -14.70 15.63 8.98
N LEU A 87 -14.73 15.20 7.72
CA LEU A 87 -15.16 13.89 7.30
C LEU A 87 -13.94 12.96 7.31
N VAL A 88 -14.06 11.83 8.00
CA VAL A 88 -13.05 10.79 8.02
C VAL A 88 -13.37 9.76 6.93
N ILE A 89 -12.44 9.52 6.02
CA ILE A 89 -12.60 8.57 4.93
C ILE A 89 -11.62 7.42 5.17
N VAL A 90 -12.14 6.19 5.29
CA VAL A 90 -11.33 4.98 5.42
C VAL A 90 -11.24 4.31 4.05
N GLU A 91 -10.07 4.36 3.45
CA GLU A 91 -9.73 3.74 2.17
C GLU A 91 -9.03 2.39 2.44
N PHE A 92 -9.46 1.31 1.79
CA PHE A 92 -8.78 0.01 1.84
C PHE A 92 -8.31 -0.42 0.45
N HIS A 93 -7.06 -0.85 0.36
CA HIS A 93 -6.40 -1.28 -0.87
C HIS A 93 -6.04 -2.76 -0.81
N THR A 94 -6.17 -3.47 -1.92
CA THR A 94 -5.82 -4.89 -2.05
C THR A 94 -4.55 -5.07 -2.89
N ASP A 95 -3.98 -6.28 -2.83
CA ASP A 95 -2.94 -6.71 -3.77
C ASP A 95 -3.56 -7.23 -5.08
N CYS A 96 -2.73 -7.45 -6.11
CA CYS A 96 -3.20 -7.75 -7.47
C CYS A 96 -3.74 -9.17 -7.69
N ARG A 97 -3.73 -10.06 -6.69
CA ARG A 97 -3.83 -11.52 -6.95
C ARG A 97 -5.23 -12.02 -7.29
N SER A 98 -6.24 -11.16 -7.27
CA SER A 98 -7.64 -11.50 -7.57
C SER A 98 -8.17 -10.50 -8.59
N SER A 99 -9.25 -10.85 -9.29
CA SER A 99 -9.82 -9.95 -10.28
C SER A 99 -10.30 -8.64 -9.68
N ASP A 100 -10.26 -7.58 -10.48
CA ASP A 100 -10.70 -6.23 -10.12
C ASP A 100 -12.02 -6.22 -9.35
N ALA A 101 -13.03 -6.94 -9.85
CA ALA A 101 -14.36 -7.00 -9.25
C ALA A 101 -14.34 -7.65 -7.85
N ILE A 102 -13.54 -8.71 -7.67
CA ILE A 102 -13.37 -9.39 -6.38
C ILE A 102 -12.62 -8.48 -5.41
N ASN A 103 -11.54 -7.85 -5.88
CA ASN A 103 -10.72 -6.93 -5.10
C ASN A 103 -11.50 -5.69 -4.65
N MET A 104 -12.37 -5.15 -5.50
CA MET A 104 -13.24 -4.03 -5.17
C MET A 104 -14.25 -4.40 -4.07
N ASN A 105 -14.89 -5.58 -4.18
CA ASN A 105 -15.83 -6.05 -3.17
C ASN A 105 -15.14 -6.32 -1.83
N LEU A 106 -13.97 -6.99 -1.87
CA LEU A 106 -13.18 -7.31 -0.69
C LEU A 106 -12.72 -6.05 0.04
N SER A 107 -12.19 -5.08 -0.71
CA SER A 107 -11.74 -3.81 -0.13
C SER A 107 -12.88 -3.03 0.50
N GLN A 108 -14.05 -2.96 -0.14
CA GLN A 108 -15.22 -2.27 0.43
C GLN A 108 -15.65 -2.90 1.76
N ARG A 109 -15.79 -4.23 1.81
CA ARG A 109 -16.16 -4.94 3.05
C ARG A 109 -15.17 -4.69 4.19
N ARG A 110 -13.87 -4.62 3.87
CA ARG A 110 -12.82 -4.33 4.86
C ARG A 110 -12.88 -2.89 5.35
N ALA A 111 -13.07 -1.93 4.44
CA ALA A 111 -13.27 -0.53 4.80
C ALA A 111 -14.46 -0.37 5.76
N ASP A 112 -15.60 -0.99 5.44
CA ASP A 112 -16.81 -0.95 6.27
C ASP A 112 -16.58 -1.57 7.66
N THR A 113 -15.82 -2.67 7.73
CA THR A 113 -15.47 -3.31 9.00
C THR A 113 -14.64 -2.39 9.89
N ILE A 114 -13.68 -1.66 9.31
CA ILE A 114 -12.85 -0.69 10.03
C ILE A 114 -13.69 0.49 10.50
N VAL A 115 -14.58 1.01 9.64
CA VAL A 115 -15.51 2.09 9.98
C VAL A 115 -16.37 1.72 11.18
N ASN A 116 -16.95 0.52 11.18
CA ASN A 116 -17.78 0.03 12.29
C ASN A 116 -16.97 -0.11 13.59
N CYS A 117 -15.73 -0.58 13.48
CA CYS A 117 -14.81 -0.65 14.61
C CYS A 117 -14.50 0.73 15.19
N ILE A 118 -14.19 1.72 14.35
CA ILE A 118 -13.93 3.10 14.78
C ILE A 118 -15.17 3.69 15.45
N LYS A 119 -16.36 3.56 14.83
CA LYS A 119 -17.62 4.05 15.41
C LYS A 119 -17.88 3.49 16.80
N LYS A 120 -17.61 2.19 17.01
CA LYS A 120 -17.76 1.52 18.31
C LYS A 120 -16.89 2.14 19.42
N TYR A 121 -15.68 2.60 19.08
CA TYR A 121 -14.72 3.14 20.06
C TYR A 121 -14.63 4.67 20.09
N ALA A 122 -15.27 5.37 19.15
CA ALA A 122 -15.24 6.83 19.06
C ALA A 122 -15.97 7.52 20.22
N GLY A 123 -16.93 6.85 20.86
CA GLY A 123 -17.67 7.35 22.03
C GLY A 123 -18.63 8.53 21.75
N LYS A 124 -18.65 9.06 20.52
CA LYS A 124 -19.59 10.10 20.05
C LYS A 124 -19.87 9.95 18.56
N THR A 125 -20.80 10.75 18.04
CA THR A 125 -21.07 10.82 16.60
C THR A 125 -19.83 11.32 15.85
N LEU A 126 -19.25 10.43 15.05
CA LEU A 126 -18.15 10.72 14.13
C LEU A 126 -18.67 10.62 12.70
N MET A 127 -18.41 11.64 11.88
CA MET A 127 -18.69 11.60 10.44
C MET A 127 -17.59 10.80 9.76
N ILE A 128 -17.91 9.55 9.41
CA ILE A 128 -16.96 8.60 8.84
C ILE A 128 -17.60 7.75 7.75
N GLU A 129 -16.88 7.55 6.65
CA GLU A 129 -17.26 6.72 5.51
C GLU A 129 -16.15 5.73 5.15
N GLY A 130 -16.53 4.59 4.54
CA GLY A 130 -15.62 3.55 4.07
C GLY A 130 -15.63 3.48 2.55
N ARG A 131 -14.45 3.37 1.94
CA ARG A 131 -14.26 3.26 0.49
C ARG A 131 -13.32 2.10 0.16
N GLY A 132 -13.83 1.13 -0.58
CA GLY A 132 -13.02 0.11 -1.23
C GLY A 132 -12.32 0.70 -2.45
N MET A 133 -11.00 0.51 -2.54
CA MET A 133 -10.19 1.02 -3.65
C MET A 133 -9.67 -0.10 -4.57
N GLY A 134 -9.96 -1.37 -4.24
CA GLY A 134 -9.43 -2.53 -4.96
C GLY A 134 -7.90 -2.46 -5.12
N GLU A 135 -7.42 -2.89 -6.29
CA GLU A 135 -6.00 -2.84 -6.67
C GLU A 135 -5.60 -1.56 -7.40
N GLN A 136 -6.49 -0.55 -7.45
CA GLN A 136 -6.26 0.67 -8.23
C GLN A 136 -5.07 1.51 -7.75
N CYS A 137 -4.58 1.26 -6.52
CA CYS A 137 -3.53 2.04 -5.88
C CYS A 137 -2.49 1.12 -5.22
N VAL A 138 -1.81 0.29 -6.01
CA VAL A 138 -0.65 -0.48 -5.54
C VAL A 138 0.55 0.44 -5.27
N VAL A 139 1.32 0.15 -4.23
CA VAL A 139 2.52 0.92 -3.84
C VAL A 139 3.72 0.55 -4.70
N ASN A 140 3.71 -0.67 -5.22
CA ASN A 140 4.74 -1.25 -6.05
C ASN A 140 4.16 -1.68 -7.40
N GLU A 141 5.01 -2.15 -8.30
CA GLU A 141 4.65 -2.47 -9.68
C GLU A 141 4.19 -3.92 -9.86
N CYS A 142 3.94 -4.63 -8.75
CA CYS A 142 3.46 -6.01 -8.82
C CYS A 142 2.09 -6.06 -9.47
N ASN A 143 2.01 -6.77 -10.59
CA ASN A 143 0.78 -7.01 -11.32
C ASN A 143 0.63 -8.50 -11.62
N CYS A 144 -0.54 -9.05 -11.34
CA CYS A 144 -0.80 -10.48 -11.36
C CYS A 144 -1.67 -10.90 -12.55
N GLU A 145 -2.25 -9.95 -13.29
CA GLU A 145 -3.27 -10.22 -14.32
C GLU A 145 -2.86 -9.79 -15.74
N GLY A 146 -3.41 -10.49 -16.73
CA GLY A 146 -3.33 -10.13 -18.15
C GLY A 146 -1.91 -10.12 -18.74
N SER A 147 -1.75 -9.41 -19.87
CA SER A 147 -0.47 -9.21 -20.55
C SER A 147 0.48 -8.25 -19.81
N LEU A 148 0.01 -7.66 -18.70
CA LEU A 148 0.75 -6.72 -17.87
C LEU A 148 1.31 -7.38 -16.60
N LYS A 149 1.27 -8.71 -16.51
CA LYS A 149 1.82 -9.46 -15.38
C LYS A 149 3.31 -9.13 -15.17
N ILE A 150 3.64 -8.63 -14.00
CA ILE A 150 4.98 -8.20 -13.59
C ILE A 150 5.35 -9.00 -12.34
N ASN A 151 6.42 -9.79 -12.43
CA ASN A 151 6.88 -10.65 -11.35
C ASN A 151 7.99 -10.01 -10.49
N ASN A 152 8.49 -8.83 -10.86
CA ASN A 152 9.53 -8.10 -10.13
C ASN A 152 9.14 -6.63 -10.02
N THR A 153 9.39 -6.01 -8.87
CA THR A 153 9.15 -4.59 -8.63
C THR A 153 10.42 -3.91 -8.13
N HIS A 154 10.51 -2.59 -8.27
CA HIS A 154 11.55 -1.82 -7.60
C HIS A 154 11.52 -2.05 -6.09
N TYR A 155 12.70 -2.23 -5.50
CA TYR A 155 12.86 -2.31 -4.06
C TYR A 155 12.50 -0.97 -3.42
N LEU A 156 11.52 -0.99 -2.53
CA LEU A 156 11.07 0.19 -1.81
C LEU A 156 11.57 0.14 -0.37
N PRO A 157 12.72 0.78 -0.05
CA PRO A 157 13.24 0.79 1.31
C PRO A 157 12.26 1.44 2.29
N ASP A 158 12.15 0.87 3.49
CA ASP A 158 11.44 1.55 4.57
C ASP A 158 12.33 2.66 5.16
N THR A 159 11.71 3.72 5.68
CA THR A 159 12.45 4.80 6.34
C THR A 159 11.84 5.03 7.72
N VAL A 160 12.67 5.00 8.76
CA VAL A 160 12.27 5.30 10.13
C VAL A 160 13.09 6.49 10.62
N ASN A 161 12.41 7.59 10.95
CA ASN A 161 13.02 8.85 11.38
C ASN A 161 14.09 9.38 10.40
N GLY A 162 13.88 9.20 9.09
CA GLY A 162 14.83 9.60 8.05
C GLY A 162 15.94 8.58 7.75
N THR A 163 16.06 7.52 8.54
CA THR A 163 17.01 6.43 8.30
C THR A 163 16.39 5.36 7.43
N VAL A 164 17.03 5.09 6.28
CA VAL A 164 16.65 3.97 5.41
C VAL A 164 16.96 2.64 6.11
N ILE A 165 15.94 1.80 6.23
CA ILE A 165 16.04 0.44 6.75
C ILE A 165 15.98 -0.52 5.56
N TYR A 166 17.04 -1.29 5.42
CA TYR A 166 17.06 -2.47 4.56
C TYR A 166 16.65 -3.66 5.40
N HIS A 167 15.60 -4.37 4.99
CA HIS A 167 15.21 -5.63 5.61
C HIS A 167 16.24 -6.70 5.26
N GLY A 168 17.19 -6.92 6.17
CA GLY A 168 18.25 -7.93 6.04
C GLY A 168 17.64 -9.34 6.04
N GLY A 169 17.78 -10.05 4.93
CA GLY A 169 17.21 -11.38 4.71
C GLY A 169 17.13 -11.77 3.24
N LEU A 170 17.22 -10.79 2.33
CA LEU A 170 17.37 -11.02 0.91
C LEU A 170 18.87 -11.21 0.60
N ASP A 171 19.23 -12.33 -0.03
CA ASP A 171 20.60 -12.57 -0.48
C ASP A 171 20.86 -11.60 -1.67
N PRO A 172 21.80 -10.63 -1.54
CA PRO A 172 22.10 -9.63 -2.56
C PRO A 172 22.43 -10.21 -3.94
N VAL A 173 22.78 -11.50 -3.98
CA VAL A 173 23.27 -12.21 -5.16
C VAL A 173 22.19 -13.11 -5.78
N LYS A 174 21.13 -13.46 -5.04
CA LYS A 174 20.06 -14.37 -5.52
C LYS A 174 18.70 -13.72 -5.69
N ASP A 175 18.39 -12.70 -4.90
CA ASP A 175 17.02 -12.17 -4.78
C ASP A 175 16.84 -10.79 -5.43
N PHE A 176 17.89 -10.24 -6.05
CA PHE A 176 17.86 -8.92 -6.66
C PHE A 176 18.37 -8.93 -8.10
N ALA A 177 17.67 -8.20 -8.97
CA ALA A 177 18.18 -7.83 -10.28
C ALA A 177 18.53 -6.34 -10.27
N ILE A 178 19.77 -5.99 -10.59
CA ILE A 178 20.15 -4.60 -10.81
C ILE A 178 20.05 -4.30 -12.31
N VAL A 179 19.09 -3.47 -12.69
CA VAL A 179 18.86 -3.08 -14.09
C VAL A 179 19.02 -1.57 -14.17
N SER A 180 20.01 -1.09 -14.93
CA SER A 180 20.26 0.35 -15.13
C SER A 180 20.46 1.16 -13.84
N GLY A 181 20.91 0.52 -12.75
CA GLY A 181 21.13 1.17 -11.45
C GLY A 181 19.96 1.02 -10.46
N ASP A 182 18.82 0.51 -10.91
CA ASP A 182 17.68 0.20 -10.06
C ASP A 182 17.79 -1.21 -9.46
N VAL A 183 17.43 -1.33 -8.17
CA VAL A 183 17.34 -2.62 -7.48
C VAL A 183 15.92 -3.16 -7.62
N LEU A 184 15.75 -4.30 -8.30
CA LEU A 184 14.48 -4.99 -8.44
C LEU A 184 14.43 -6.21 -7.51
N VAL A 185 13.28 -6.45 -6.90
CA VAL A 185 12.96 -7.62 -6.09
C VAL A 185 11.79 -8.40 -6.69
N PRO A 186 11.72 -9.72 -6.51
CA PRO A 186 10.53 -10.48 -6.89
C PRO A 186 9.32 -10.01 -6.11
N CYS A 187 8.14 -10.08 -6.74
CA CYS A 187 6.83 -9.89 -6.13
C CYS A 187 6.54 -11.03 -5.15
N SER A 188 7.24 -11.01 -4.02
CA SER A 188 7.08 -11.94 -2.92
C SER A 188 5.81 -11.64 -2.13
N GLU A 189 5.42 -12.53 -1.21
CA GLU A 189 4.30 -12.25 -0.32
C GLU A 189 4.49 -10.93 0.42
N MET A 190 5.71 -10.59 0.86
CA MET A 190 6.04 -9.32 1.52
C MET A 190 5.65 -8.11 0.67
N GLU A 191 6.00 -8.13 -0.62
CA GLU A 191 5.66 -7.06 -1.55
C GLU A 191 4.15 -6.97 -1.81
N HIS A 192 3.46 -8.10 -1.89
CA HIS A 192 2.00 -8.09 -1.94
C HIS A 192 1.37 -7.56 -0.64
N GLN A 193 1.94 -7.84 0.54
CA GLN A 193 1.42 -7.28 1.80
C GLN A 193 1.56 -5.76 1.85
N ARG A 194 2.61 -5.19 1.23
CA ARG A 194 2.81 -3.74 1.14
C ARG A 194 1.68 -3.03 0.37
N ASN A 195 1.01 -3.72 -0.54
CA ASN A 195 -0.17 -3.23 -1.27
C ASN A 195 -1.48 -3.37 -0.48
N ARG A 196 -1.52 -4.24 0.54
CA ARG A 196 -2.67 -4.39 1.44
C ARG A 196 -2.68 -3.30 2.49
N MET A 197 -3.12 -2.11 2.10
CA MET A 197 -3.04 -0.92 2.95
C MET A 197 -4.41 -0.43 3.41
N THR A 198 -4.43 0.09 4.64
CA THR A 198 -5.50 0.98 5.09
C THR A 198 -4.98 2.41 5.12
N VAL A 199 -5.72 3.31 4.49
CA VAL A 199 -5.47 4.74 4.48
C VAL A 199 -6.67 5.44 5.13
N ILE A 200 -6.39 6.40 6.01
CA ILE A 200 -7.41 7.27 6.58
C ILE A 200 -7.14 8.69 6.08
N ARG A 201 -8.12 9.27 5.41
CA ARG A 201 -8.05 10.63 4.86
C ARG A 201 -8.98 11.55 5.64
N LEU A 202 -8.47 12.72 6.00
CA LEU A 202 -9.25 13.77 6.64
C LEU A 202 -9.66 14.80 5.59
N VAL A 203 -10.97 15.01 5.43
CA VAL A 203 -11.51 16.00 4.49
C VAL A 203 -12.23 17.08 5.29
N LYS A 204 -11.77 18.33 5.17
CA LYS A 204 -12.37 19.46 5.89
C LYS A 204 -13.74 19.75 5.31
N ARG A 205 -14.74 19.88 6.18
CA ARG A 205 -16.10 20.22 5.77
C ARG A 205 -16.15 21.69 5.39
N LYS A 206 -16.68 21.98 4.20
CA LYS A 206 -17.11 23.33 3.83
C LYS A 206 -18.52 23.50 4.39
N PHE A 207 -18.68 24.42 5.33
CA PHE A 207 -19.98 24.85 5.84
C PHE A 207 -20.52 25.97 4.96
#